data_AF-A0A8S8ZDC1-F1
#
_entry.id   AF-A0A8S8ZDC1-F1
#
_cell.length_a   1.000
_cell.length_b   1.000
_cell.length_c   1.000
_cell.angle_alpha   90.00
_cell.angle_beta   90.00
_cell.angle_gamma   90.00
#
_symmetry.space_group_name_H-M   'P 1'
#
loop_
_entity.id
_entity.type
_entity.pdbx_description
1 polymer ?
#
loop_
_entity_poly.entity_id
_entity_poly.type
_entity_poly.pdbx_seq_one_letter_code
_entity_poly.pdbx_strand_id
1 'polypeptide(L)'
;MEGASSMPWFPAWGIGFPEPLAGVGEAVAVFGEWRPSERWLLLAYDAACSEVRLWAAWAALRRLEESGRMVARTCDAEFLRLISGTHQISTAFERAGIRSGISRLG
;
A
#
# COMPACT_ATOMS: atom_id res chain seq x y z
N MET A 1 -19.61 32.15 -7.68
CA MET A 1 -18.16 31.91 -7.55
C MET A 1 -18.00 30.42 -7.31
N GLU A 2 -17.44 29.73 -8.29
CA GLU A 2 -17.41 28.27 -8.42
C GLU A 2 -16.79 27.60 -7.18
N GLY A 3 -17.48 26.58 -6.65
CA GLY A 3 -16.96 25.75 -5.57
C GLY A 3 -15.73 25.01 -6.08
N ALA A 4 -14.60 25.19 -5.39
CA ALA A 4 -13.38 24.44 -5.68
C ALA A 4 -13.72 22.95 -5.74
N SER A 5 -13.58 22.36 -6.93
CA SER A 5 -13.66 20.90 -7.11
C SER A 5 -12.49 20.29 -6.35
N SER A 6 -12.67 20.01 -5.06
CA SER A 6 -11.70 19.18 -4.34
C SER A 6 -11.84 17.79 -4.92
N MET A 7 -10.73 17.22 -5.40
CA MET A 7 -10.68 15.81 -5.77
C MET A 7 -11.38 14.98 -4.68
N PRO A 8 -12.25 14.02 -5.04
CA PRO A 8 -12.91 13.20 -4.04
C PRO A 8 -11.86 12.48 -3.21
N TRP A 9 -12.17 12.23 -1.94
CA TRP A 9 -11.28 11.48 -1.06
C TRP A 9 -10.93 10.13 -1.67
N PHE A 10 -9.63 9.79 -1.67
CA PHE A 10 -9.22 8.47 -2.13
C PHE A 10 -9.73 7.41 -1.14
N PRO A 11 -10.35 6.30 -1.59
CA PRO A 11 -10.92 5.30 -0.70
C PRO A 11 -9.86 4.46 0.02
N ALA A 12 -9.15 5.07 0.99
CA ALA A 12 -8.12 4.44 1.80
C ALA A 12 -8.26 4.83 3.27
N TRP A 13 -8.45 3.83 4.14
CA TRP A 13 -8.62 4.05 5.57
C TRP A 13 -7.32 3.81 6.32
N GLY A 14 -6.94 4.76 7.17
CA GLY A 14 -5.84 4.56 8.12
C GLY A 14 -6.28 3.66 9.25
N ILE A 15 -5.48 2.64 9.56
CA ILE A 15 -5.69 1.75 10.71
C ILE A 15 -4.57 2.02 11.71
N GLY A 16 -4.94 2.55 12.88
CA GLY A 16 -4.03 2.74 14.01
C GLY A 16 -4.10 1.54 14.94
N PHE A 17 -2.94 1.06 15.40
CA PHE A 17 -2.85 0.04 16.44
C PHE A 17 -2.39 0.70 17.73
N PRO A 18 -3.01 0.39 18.88
CA PRO A 18 -2.60 0.96 20.18
C PRO A 18 -1.21 0.50 20.59
N GLU A 19 -0.80 -0.68 20.12
CA GLU A 19 0.49 -1.31 20.36
C GLU A 19 1.12 -1.72 19.01
N PRO A 20 2.45 -1.79 18.90
CA PRO A 20 3.11 -2.29 17.70
C PRO A 20 2.62 -3.69 17.33
N LEU A 21 2.37 -3.91 16.04
CA LEU A 21 1.99 -5.22 15.51
C LEU A 21 3.15 -6.22 15.70
N ALA A 22 2.96 -7.19 16.59
CA ALA A 22 3.95 -8.24 16.86
C ALA A 22 4.18 -9.18 15.66
N GLY A 23 3.19 -9.28 14.76
CA GLY A 23 3.22 -10.16 13.59
C GLY A 23 2.69 -9.48 12.33
N VAL A 24 3.51 -8.65 11.67
CA VAL A 24 3.12 -8.00 10.39
C VAL A 24 2.74 -9.05 9.33
N GLY A 25 3.46 -10.17 9.27
CA GLY A 25 3.14 -11.26 8.34
C GLY A 25 1.77 -11.89 8.60
N GLU A 26 1.37 -12.01 9.86
CA GLU A 26 0.05 -12.51 10.25
C GLU A 26 -1.04 -11.52 9.85
N ALA A 27 -0.83 -10.22 10.08
CA ALA A 27 -1.77 -9.18 9.65
C ALA A 27 -1.95 -9.17 8.12
N VAL A 28 -0.86 -9.35 7.36
CA VAL A 28 -0.93 -9.47 5.89
C VAL A 28 -1.66 -10.74 5.47
N ALA A 29 -1.44 -11.87 6.15
CA ALA A 29 -2.14 -13.12 5.88
C ALA A 29 -3.65 -12.99 6.12
N VAL A 30 -4.04 -12.49 7.30
CA VAL A 30 -5.46 -12.24 7.66
C VAL A 30 -6.10 -11.29 6.65
N PHE A 31 -5.42 -10.20 6.29
CA PHE A 31 -5.94 -9.30 5.26
C PHE A 31 -6.11 -10.00 3.90
N GLY A 32 -5.15 -10.84 3.51
CA GLY A 32 -5.20 -11.63 2.29
C GLY A 32 -6.40 -12.58 2.24
N GLU A 33 -6.82 -13.14 3.38
CA GLU A 33 -7.99 -14.00 3.51
C GLU A 33 -9.31 -13.22 3.44
N TRP A 34 -9.37 -12.05 4.08
CA TRP A 34 -10.60 -11.25 4.18
C TRP A 34 -10.84 -10.31 2.98
N ARG A 35 -9.80 -10.00 2.21
CA ARG A 35 -9.94 -9.04 1.10
C ARG A 35 -10.89 -9.58 0.02
N PRO A 36 -11.87 -8.78 -0.46
CA PRO A 36 -12.80 -9.23 -1.50
C PRO A 36 -12.16 -9.48 -2.88
N SER A 37 -11.01 -8.86 -3.17
CA SER A 37 -10.29 -9.01 -4.44
C SER A 37 -8.87 -8.45 -4.36
N GLU A 38 -8.07 -8.67 -5.41
CA GLU A 38 -6.73 -8.07 -5.61
C GLU A 38 -6.75 -6.55 -5.81
N ARG A 39 -7.91 -5.91 -5.74
CA ARG A 39 -8.06 -4.44 -5.77
C ARG A 39 -7.91 -3.80 -4.39
N TRP A 40 -7.85 -4.64 -3.35
CA TRP A 40 -7.60 -4.23 -1.97
C TRP A 40 -6.14 -4.46 -1.62
N LEU A 41 -5.57 -3.47 -0.95
CA LEU A 41 -4.13 -3.35 -0.68
C LEU A 41 -3.93 -2.86 0.75
N LEU A 42 -2.97 -3.46 1.46
CA LEU A 42 -2.38 -2.87 2.65
C LEU A 42 -1.13 -2.10 2.27
N LEU A 43 -1.08 -0.84 2.67
CA LEU A 43 0.05 0.06 2.41
C LEU A 43 0.50 0.68 3.74
N ALA A 44 1.81 0.78 3.93
CA ALA A 44 2.35 1.53 5.04
C ALA A 44 2.01 3.03 4.88
N TYR A 45 1.70 3.69 5.99
CA TYR A 45 1.21 5.08 5.98
C TYR A 45 2.21 6.05 5.32
N ASP A 46 3.50 5.86 5.57
CA ASP A 46 4.58 6.63 4.97
C ASP A 46 4.67 6.45 3.44
N ALA A 47 4.40 5.25 2.94
CA ALA A 47 4.34 4.96 1.50
C ALA A 47 3.12 5.59 0.80
N ALA A 48 2.03 5.85 1.53
CA ALA A 48 0.85 6.53 0.97
C ALA A 48 1.18 7.97 0.53
N CYS A 49 2.03 8.66 1.30
CA CYS A 49 2.54 10.02 1.09
C CYS A 49 1.48 11.14 0.96
N SER A 50 0.54 11.03 0.02
CA SER A 50 -0.61 11.95 -0.14
C SER A 50 -1.73 11.32 -0.98
N GLU A 51 -2.96 11.81 -0.80
CA GLU A 51 -4.12 11.36 -1.60
C GLU A 51 -3.93 11.58 -3.10
N VAL A 52 -3.28 12.68 -3.48
CA VAL A 52 -2.98 12.98 -4.89
C VAL A 52 -2.07 11.90 -5.49
N ARG A 53 -1.10 11.38 -4.73
CA ARG A 53 -0.24 10.28 -5.17
C ARG A 53 -1.04 8.99 -5.35
N LEU A 54 -1.94 8.67 -4.42
CA LEU A 54 -2.80 7.48 -4.50
C LEU A 54 -3.72 7.54 -5.73
N TRP A 55 -4.36 8.69 -5.98
CA TRP A 55 -5.17 8.89 -7.19
C TRP A 55 -4.35 8.78 -8.48
N ALA A 56 -3.16 9.36 -8.52
CA ALA A 56 -2.28 9.27 -9.68
C ALA A 56 -1.85 7.83 -9.97
N ALA A 57 -1.47 7.07 -8.93
CA ALA A 57 -1.12 5.67 -9.05
C ALA A 57 -2.33 4.83 -9.51
N TRP A 58 -3.52 5.09 -8.98
CA TRP A 58 -4.75 4.44 -9.41
C TRP A 58 -5.05 4.72 -10.89
N ALA A 59 -5.01 5.97 -11.31
CA ALA A 59 -5.26 6.35 -12.69
C ALA A 59 -4.24 5.70 -13.66
N ALA A 60 -2.97 5.64 -13.27
CA ALA A 60 -1.94 4.94 -14.04
C ALA A 60 -2.22 3.43 -14.11
N LEU A 61 -2.58 2.79 -12.99
CA LEU A 61 -2.96 1.38 -12.95
C LEU A 61 -4.12 1.08 -13.90
N ARG A 62 -5.19 1.89 -13.88
CA ARG A 62 -6.35 1.71 -14.77
C ARG A 62 -5.94 1.70 -16.24
N ARG A 63 -5.11 2.67 -16.65
CA ARG A 63 -4.61 2.76 -18.02
C ARG A 63 -3.75 1.57 -18.43
N LEU A 64 -2.94 1.03 -17.51
CA LEU A 64 -2.11 -0.15 -17.76
C LEU A 64 -2.94 -1.43 -17.84
N GLU A 65 -3.96 -1.55 -17.00
CA GLU A 65 -4.89 -2.69 -17.02
C GLU A 65 -5.69 -2.70 -18.34
N GLU A 66 -6.30 -1.57 -18.70
CA GLU A 66 -7.08 -1.42 -19.94
C GLU A 66 -6.25 -1.69 -21.20
N SER A 67 -4.96 -1.34 -21.17
CA SER A 67 -4.05 -1.58 -22.30
C SER A 67 -3.35 -2.94 -22.26
N GLY A 68 -3.57 -3.76 -21.23
CA GLY A 68 -2.89 -5.05 -21.07
C GLY A 68 -1.37 -4.94 -20.88
N ARG A 69 -0.89 -3.80 -20.36
CA ARG A 69 0.53 -3.45 -20.23
C ARG A 69 1.02 -3.46 -18.78
N MET A 70 0.27 -4.06 -17.87
CA MET A 70 0.71 -4.26 -16.50
C MET A 70 2.01 -5.08 -16.48
N VAL A 71 2.96 -4.66 -15.65
CA VAL A 71 4.22 -5.40 -15.45
C VAL A 71 4.03 -6.50 -14.41
N ALA A 72 3.36 -6.18 -13.30
CA ALA A 72 3.02 -7.16 -12.28
C ALA A 72 1.84 -8.03 -12.71
N ARG A 73 1.75 -9.21 -12.10
CA ARG A 73 0.73 -10.23 -12.40
C ARG A 73 -0.65 -9.90 -11.84
N THR A 74 -0.73 -9.00 -10.88
CA THR A 74 -1.95 -8.66 -10.11
C THR A 74 -2.05 -7.15 -9.92
N CYS A 75 -3.27 -6.66 -9.67
CA CYS A 75 -3.54 -5.22 -9.54
C CYS A 75 -2.86 -4.57 -8.33
N ASP A 76 -2.90 -5.23 -7.18
CA ASP A 76 -2.25 -4.80 -5.94
C ASP A 76 -0.73 -4.67 -6.10
N ALA A 77 -0.09 -5.67 -6.71
CA ALA A 77 1.35 -5.66 -6.96
C ALA A 77 1.75 -4.56 -7.95
N GLU A 78 0.95 -4.33 -9.00
CA GLU A 78 1.21 -3.25 -9.95
C GLU A 78 1.02 -1.86 -9.31
N PHE A 79 0.01 -1.71 -8.45
CA PHE A 79 -0.20 -0.49 -7.68
C PHE A 79 0.99 -0.21 -6.75
N LEU A 80 1.46 -1.23 -6.00
CA LEU A 80 2.66 -1.14 -5.17
C LEU A 80 3.89 -0.76 -6.00
N ARG A 81 4.04 -1.30 -7.21
CA ARG A 81 5.14 -0.95 -8.13
C ARG A 81 5.08 0.53 -8.53
N LEU A 82 3.89 1.04 -8.86
CA LEU A 82 3.67 2.44 -9.23
C LEU A 82 3.96 3.40 -8.07
N ILE A 83 3.60 3.03 -6.84
CA ILE A 83 3.94 3.78 -5.63
C ILE A 83 5.45 3.69 -5.33
N SER A 84 6.05 2.48 -5.42
CA SER A 84 7.47 2.21 -5.13
C SER A 84 8.46 2.93 -6.04
N GLY A 85 8.10 3.13 -7.31
CA GLY A 85 8.94 3.83 -8.29
C GLY A 85 9.27 5.29 -7.90
N THR A 86 8.66 5.80 -6.82
CA THR A 86 8.88 7.15 -6.27
C THR A 86 9.67 7.17 -4.95
N HIS A 87 10.45 6.11 -4.68
CA HIS A 87 11.23 5.86 -3.46
C HIS A 87 10.35 5.48 -2.25
N GLN A 88 10.72 4.39 -1.56
CA GLN A 88 10.20 3.90 -0.26
C GLN A 88 9.04 2.88 -0.25
N ILE A 89 9.27 1.67 -0.75
CA ILE A 89 8.56 0.48 -0.20
C ILE A 89 9.51 -0.42 0.61
N SER A 90 10.79 -0.48 0.27
CA SER A 90 11.78 -1.24 1.06
C SER A 90 11.99 -0.68 2.47
N THR A 91 11.94 0.64 2.64
CA THR A 91 12.20 1.31 3.93
C THR A 91 10.99 1.31 4.88
N ALA A 92 9.77 1.21 4.36
CA ALA A 92 8.54 1.28 5.15
C ALA A 92 8.32 -0.01 5.97
N PHE A 93 8.66 -1.17 5.40
CA PHE A 93 8.70 -2.43 6.15
C PHE A 93 9.83 -2.46 7.19
N GLU A 94 11.01 -1.91 6.88
CA GLU A 94 12.12 -1.80 7.85
C GLU A 94 11.78 -0.87 9.05
N ARG A 95 11.03 0.22 8.81
CA ARG A 95 10.63 1.18 9.86
C ARG A 95 9.44 0.73 10.72
N ALA A 96 8.63 -0.21 10.24
CA ALA A 96 7.54 -0.83 11.00
C ALA A 96 8.03 -1.83 12.09
N GLY A 97 9.32 -1.85 12.41
CA GLY A 97 9.87 -2.67 13.50
C GLY A 97 10.50 -3.99 13.05
N ILE A 98 10.94 -4.11 11.79
CA ILE A 98 11.81 -5.22 11.39
C ILE A 98 13.24 -4.92 11.87
N ARG A 99 13.49 -5.03 13.18
CA ARG A 99 14.81 -5.48 13.62
C ARG A 99 14.81 -6.99 13.45
N SER A 100 15.43 -7.48 12.39
CA SER A 100 15.91 -8.85 12.32
C SER A 100 16.97 -9.04 13.40
N GLY A 101 16.54 -9.33 14.61
CA GLY A 101 17.39 -9.71 15.73
C GLY A 101 17.31 -11.22 15.94
N ILE A 102 17.88 -11.98 15.01
CA ILE A 102 18.32 -13.33 15.33
C ILE A 102 19.39 -13.17 16.42
N SER A 103 19.07 -13.52 17.66
CA SER A 103 20.05 -13.84 18.69
C SER A 103 19.62 -15.13 19.35
N ARG A 104 20.36 -16.18 19.00
CA ARG A 104 20.33 -17.50 19.59
C ARG A 104 20.42 -17.40 21.11
N LEU A 105 19.55 -18.11 21.82
CA LEU A 105 19.67 -18.34 23.25
C LEU A 105 21.04 -18.95 23.55
N GLY A 106 21.79 -18.27 24.41
CA GLY A 106 23.00 -18.72 25.10
C GLY A 106 23.01 -18.06 26.47
#